data_AF-A0A1M5Y8K1-F1
#
_entry.id   AF-A0A1M5Y8K1-F1
#
_cell.length_a   1.000
_cell.length_b   1.000
_cell.length_c   1.000
_cell.angle_alpha   90.00
_cell.angle_beta   90.00
_cell.angle_gamma   90.00
#
_symmetry.space_group_name_H-M   'P 1'
#
loop_
_entity.id
_entity.type
_entity.pdbx_description
1 polymer ?
#
loop_
_entity_poly.entity_id
_entity_poly.type
_entity_poly.pdbx_seq_one_letter_code
_entity_poly.pdbx_strand_id
1 'polypeptide(L)' 'MCHHSKLNGTVFGIHDWINYLWDQAAMCRKLVEQADDPFVKTELLALASVCEEIADNIEDHLTGGSDHAPRGPLSRLQ' A
#
# COMPACT_ATOMS: atom_id res chain seq x y z
N MET A 1 -19.95 -31.71 2.92
CA MET A 1 -19.47 -30.87 4.04
C MET A 1 -18.01 -30.56 3.79
N CYS A 2 -17.70 -29.36 3.30
CA CYS A 2 -16.33 -28.94 3.07
C CYS A 2 -15.65 -28.72 4.42
N HIS A 3 -14.56 -29.44 4.67
CA HIS A 3 -13.76 -29.29 5.86
C HIS A 3 -13.08 -27.91 5.81
N HIS A 4 -13.56 -26.97 6.61
CA HIS A 4 -12.85 -25.74 6.92
C HIS A 4 -11.54 -26.12 7.64
N SER A 5 -10.46 -26.25 6.88
CA SER A 5 -9.12 -26.36 7.43
C SER A 5 -8.86 -25.09 8.26
N LYS A 6 -8.75 -25.28 9.58
CA LYS A 6 -8.39 -24.26 10.54
C LYS A 6 -6.92 -23.89 10.31
N LEU A 7 -6.69 -22.88 9.47
CA LEU A 7 -5.34 -22.36 9.22
C LEU A 7 -4.82 -21.72 10.50
N ASN A 8 -3.94 -22.43 11.18
CA ASN A 8 -3.32 -22.02 12.45
C ASN A 8 -2.00 -21.27 12.18
N GLY A 9 -2.06 -20.29 11.29
CA GLY A 9 -1.03 -19.29 11.02
C GLY A 9 -1.78 -18.00 10.71
N THR A 10 -1.36 -16.88 11.28
CA THR A 10 -2.04 -15.58 11.21
C THR A 10 -2.36 -15.25 9.75
N VAL A 11 -3.59 -15.55 9.31
CA VAL A 11 -4.06 -15.16 7.98
C VAL A 11 -4.22 -13.65 8.04
N PHE A 12 -3.27 -12.93 7.47
CA PHE A 12 -3.36 -11.49 7.34
C PHE A 12 -4.50 -11.20 6.36
N GLY A 13 -5.56 -10.56 6.84
CA GLY A 13 -6.71 -10.20 6.03
C GLY A 13 -6.33 -9.10 5.03
N ILE A 14 -7.14 -8.94 3.98
CA ILE A 14 -6.89 -7.89 2.97
C ILE A 14 -6.92 -6.49 3.61
N HIS A 15 -7.81 -6.25 4.57
CA HIS A 15 -7.83 -5.00 5.34
C HIS A 15 -6.58 -4.82 6.21
N ASP A 16 -6.01 -5.90 6.74
CA ASP A 16 -4.76 -5.82 7.48
C ASP A 16 -3.61 -5.41 6.53
N TRP A 17 -3.61 -5.92 5.29
CA TRP A 17 -2.68 -5.50 4.23
C TRP A 17 -2.79 -4.01 3.89
N ILE A 18 -4.00 -3.50 3.71
CA ILE A 18 -4.22 -2.07 3.43
C ILE A 18 -3.71 -1.22 4.60
N ASN A 19 -4.09 -1.55 5.84
CA ASN A 19 -3.64 -0.80 7.02
C ASN A 19 -2.11 -0.82 7.17
N TYR A 20 -1.48 -1.98 6.95
CA TYR A 20 -0.03 -2.10 6.99
C TYR A 20 0.65 -1.17 5.97
N LEU A 21 0.13 -1.09 4.75
CA LEU A 21 0.68 -0.23 3.70
C LEU A 21 0.55 1.26 4.07
N TRP A 22 -0.60 1.69 4.58
CA TRP A 22 -0.77 3.06 5.07
C TRP A 22 0.17 3.38 6.25
N ASP A 23 0.35 2.45 7.18
CA ASP A 23 1.29 2.59 8.29
C ASP A 23 2.74 2.70 7.79
N GLN A 24 3.13 1.90 6.78
CA GLN A 24 4.45 2.01 6.14
C GLN A 24 4.64 3.35 5.46
N ALA A 25 3.64 3.86 4.72
CA ALA A 25 3.71 5.18 4.08
C ALA A 25 3.89 6.30 5.12
N ALA A 26 3.12 6.25 6.22
CA ALA A 26 3.24 7.20 7.32
C ALA A 26 4.60 7.12 8.00
N MET A 27 5.14 5.90 8.19
CA MET A 27 6.47 5.71 8.77
C MET A 27 7.57 6.27 7.88
N CYS A 28 7.50 6.02 6.57
CA CYS A 28 8.47 6.56 5.61
C CYS A 28 8.49 8.10 5.65
N ARG A 29 7.33 8.76 5.71
CA ARG A 29 7.26 10.23 5.85
C ARG A 29 7.89 10.75 7.14
N LYS A 30 7.68 10.05 8.27
CA LYS A 30 8.36 10.40 9.53
C LYS A 30 9.88 10.22 9.44
N LEU A 31 10.36 9.26 8.65
CA LEU A 31 11.80 9.07 8.44
C LEU A 31 12.39 10.15 7.52
N VAL A 32 11.62 10.70 6.57
CA VAL A 32 12.05 11.84 5.74
C VAL A 32 12.38 13.07 6.59
N GLU A 33 11.60 13.32 7.65
CA GLU A 33 11.85 14.42 8.59
C GLU A 33 13.15 14.25 9.37
N GLN A 34 13.57 13.00 9.59
CA GLN A 34 14.76 12.65 10.37
C GLN A 34 16.02 12.44 9.52
N ALA A 35 15.87 12.19 8.22
CA ALA A 35 16.99 11.98 7.33
C ALA A 35 17.71 13.31 7.05
N ASP A 36 19.03 13.28 6.95
CA ASP A 36 19.83 14.41 6.47
C ASP A 36 20.16 14.29 4.99
N ASP A 37 20.33 13.05 4.52
CA ASP A 37 20.71 12.75 3.14
C ASP A 37 19.53 12.99 2.16
N PRO A 38 19.67 13.89 1.17
CA PRO A 38 18.63 14.16 0.18
C PRO A 38 18.24 12.96 -0.69
N PHE A 39 19.18 12.06 -0.97
CA PHE A 39 18.91 10.82 -1.70
C PHE A 39 18.02 9.90 -0.85
N VAL A 40 18.35 9.72 0.43
CA VAL A 40 17.53 8.92 1.35
C VAL A 40 16.12 9.50 1.50
N LYS A 41 15.97 10.83 1.57
CA LYS A 41 14.64 11.48 1.58
C LYS A 41 13.83 11.14 0.34
N THR A 42 14.48 11.18 -0.83
CA THR A 42 13.83 10.91 -2.12
C THR A 42 13.34 9.47 -2.18
N GLU A 43 14.18 8.52 -1.78
CA GLU A 43 13.82 7.09 -1.75
C GLU A 43 12.69 6.80 -0.76
N LEU A 44 12.71 7.42 0.44
CA LEU A 44 11.64 7.26 1.43
C LEU A 44 10.31 7.85 0.94
N LEU A 45 10.32 8.99 0.24
CA LEU A 45 9.13 9.57 -0.37
C LEU A 45 8.59 8.68 -1.49
N ALA A 46 9.47 8.12 -2.33
CA ALA A 46 9.09 7.18 -3.39
C ALA A 46 8.46 5.92 -2.79
N LEU A 47 9.06 5.34 -1.75
CA LEU A 47 8.52 4.18 -1.05
C LEU A 47 7.15 4.47 -0.43
N ALA A 48 6.97 5.64 0.21
CA ALA A 48 5.68 6.05 0.75
C ALA A 48 4.59 6.11 -0.34
N SER A 49 4.92 6.67 -1.51
CA SER A 49 4.01 6.74 -2.65
C SER A 49 3.61 5.36 -3.16
N VAL A 50 4.55 4.42 -3.25
CA VAL A 50 4.27 3.05 -3.69
C VAL A 50 3.36 2.32 -2.70
N CYS A 51 3.57 2.50 -1.39
CA CYS A 51 2.71 1.91 -0.38
C CYS A 51 1.25 2.41 -0.50
N GLU A 52 1.05 3.71 -0.73
CA GLU A 52 -0.28 4.28 -0.93
C GLU A 52 -0.94 3.79 -2.21
N GLU A 53 -0.21 3.77 -3.32
CA GLU A 53 -0.72 3.28 -4.60
C GLU A 53 -1.20 1.82 -4.49
N ILE A 54 -0.45 0.96 -3.81
CA ILE A 54 -0.85 -0.43 -3.62
C ILE A 54 -2.08 -0.51 -2.71
N ALA A 55 -2.13 0.26 -1.62
CA ALA A 55 -3.27 0.28 -0.71
C ALA A 55 -4.56 0.71 -1.44
N ASP A 56 -4.47 1.81 -2.18
CA ASP A 56 -5.56 2.35 -2.99
C ASP A 56 -6.01 1.34 -4.05
N ASN A 57 -5.08 0.69 -4.76
CA ASN A 57 -5.41 -0.32 -5.76
C ASN A 57 -6.12 -1.54 -5.13
N ILE A 58 -5.69 -1.99 -3.96
CA ILE A 58 -6.37 -3.09 -3.25
C ILE A 58 -7.77 -2.64 -2.81
N GLU A 59 -7.91 -1.44 -2.25
CA GLU A 59 -9.21 -0.89 -1.82
C GLU A 59 -10.17 -0.70 -3.01
N ASP A 60 -9.69 -0.18 -4.14
CA ASP A 60 -10.43 -0.06 -5.39
C ASP A 60 -10.91 -1.42 -5.89
N HIS A 61 -10.07 -2.46 -5.81
CA HIS A 61 -10.47 -3.82 -6.17
C HIS A 61 -11.48 -4.45 -5.21
N LEU A 62 -11.48 -4.07 -3.93
CA LEU A 62 -12.48 -4.52 -2.94
C LEU A 62 -13.83 -3.81 -3.11
N THR A 63 -13.81 -2.53 -3.48
CA THR A 63 -15.01 -1.69 -3.65
C THR A 63 -15.56 -1.74 -5.08
N GLY A 64 -14.72 -2.13 -6.05
CA GLY A 64 -14.95 -2.12 -7.50
C GLY A 64 -15.73 -3.30 -8.08
N GLY A 65 -16.75 -3.79 -7.36
CA GLY A 65 -17.81 -4.61 -7.96
C GLY A 65 -18.81 -3.82 -8.83
N SER A 66 -18.52 -2.55 -9.17
CA SER A 66 -19.38 -1.70 -9.99
C SER A 66 -18.57 -0.62 -10.72
N ASP A 67 -18.20 -0.89 -11.97
CA ASP A 67 -18.02 0.06 -13.08
C ASP A 67 -17.33 1.42 -12.82
N HIS A 68 -16.22 1.45 -12.09
CA HIS A 68 -15.32 2.61 -12.15
C HIS A 68 -14.02 2.28 -12.90
N ALA A 69 -13.84 2.98 -14.02
CA ALA A 69 -12.72 2.88 -14.93
C ALA A 69 -11.37 2.98 -14.20
N PRO A 70 -10.32 2.28 -14.69
CA PRO A 70 -8.99 2.35 -14.11
C PRO A 70 -8.52 3.80 -14.12
N ARG A 71 -8.28 4.37 -12.93
CA ARG A 71 -7.55 5.62 -12.82
C ARG A 71 -6.08 5.33 -13.10
N GLY A 72 -5.70 5.32 -14.37
CA GLY A 72 -4.30 5.42 -14.81
C GLY A 72 -4.08 6.63 -15.72
N PRO A 73 -2.82 7.02 -16.05
CA PRO A 73 -1.59 6.20 -15.91
C PRO A 73 -0.32 6.92 -15.38
N LEU A 74 0.61 6.08 -14.90
CA LEU A 74 2.08 6.16 -15.10
C LEU A 74 2.54 7.29 -16.05
N SER A 75 3.00 8.44 -15.55
CA SER A 75 3.73 9.43 -16.37
C SER A 75 4.26 10.63 -15.58
N ARG A 76 5.23 10.47 -14.68
CA ARG A 76 6.17 11.55 -14.30
C ARG A 76 7.53 10.99 -13.85
N LEU A 77 8.25 10.39 -14.80
CA LEU A 77 9.71 10.20 -14.72
C LEU A 77 10.26 10.38 -16.15
N GLN A 78 10.38 11.64 -16.55
CA GLN A 78 11.28 12.13 -17.60
C GLN A 78 12.03 13.34 -17.04
#